data_AF-A0A2D8MEF7-F1
#
_entry.id   AF-A0A2D8MEF7-F1
#
_cell.length_a   1.000
_cell.length_b   1.000
_cell.length_c   1.000
_cell.angle_alpha   90.00
_cell.angle_beta   90.00
_cell.angle_gamma   90.00
#
_symmetry.space_group_name_H-M   'P 1'
#
loop_
_entity.id
_entity.type
_entity.pdbx_description
1 polymer ?
#
loop_
_entity_poly.entity_id
_entity_poly.type
_entity_poly.pdbx_seq_one_letter_code
_entity_poly.pdbx_strand_id
1 'polypeptide(L)'
;MPRNNSNKGKQLAKAAATNLPALPDRFPIAGTEVRPLQLYTVAKRHPKGPGPWNGEPDKLAWKDAASGLDCILLRQPNSVWGAFVGVSPSHPLWGFECDAIPSSLDLKGHGEIDYAETCALYEPEETRICHAEAHRQNGAHVPNDEHDHTGEAWWFGCSADKPGDYVPHSPKPILAREHGETYRDIDYMYEVAIELARQLAAIERRTPQSALGHDPVGASPARLGKS
;
A
#
# COMPACT_ATOMS: atom_id res chain seq x y z
N MET A 1 -13.42 15.74 -47.84
CA MET A 1 -12.45 15.01 -46.97
C MET A 1 -11.16 15.82 -46.92
N PRO A 2 -10.86 16.47 -45.78
CA PRO A 2 -9.56 16.21 -45.16
C PRO A 2 -9.68 15.96 -43.65
N ARG A 3 -8.71 15.20 -43.15
CA ARG A 3 -8.70 14.49 -41.88
C ARG A 3 -8.47 15.42 -40.69
N ASN A 4 -9.27 15.16 -39.67
CA ASN A 4 -9.11 15.60 -38.29
C ASN A 4 -7.82 15.03 -37.70
N ASN A 5 -7.03 15.82 -36.98
CA ASN A 5 -6.13 15.31 -35.95
C ASN A 5 -5.72 16.43 -34.98
N SER A 6 -6.51 16.61 -33.94
CA SER A 6 -6.06 17.24 -32.70
C SER A 6 -6.38 16.29 -31.56
N ASN A 7 -5.49 15.31 -31.36
CA ASN A 7 -5.50 14.45 -30.19
C ASN A 7 -5.00 15.27 -28.98
N LYS A 8 -5.89 16.09 -28.38
CA LYS A 8 -5.66 16.70 -27.07
C LYS A 8 -5.95 15.66 -25.99
N GLY A 9 -5.11 14.64 -25.92
CA GLY A 9 -5.08 13.69 -24.81
C GLY A 9 -4.30 14.26 -23.64
N LYS A 10 -4.82 15.30 -22.97
CA LYS A 10 -4.40 15.70 -21.61
C LYS A 10 -5.61 16.29 -20.89
N GLN A 11 -6.52 15.44 -20.45
CA GLN A 11 -7.42 15.78 -19.37
C GLN A 11 -7.24 14.77 -18.24
N LEU A 12 -6.36 15.14 -17.32
CA LEU A 12 -6.36 14.74 -15.91
C LEU A 12 -6.57 16.08 -15.17
N ALA A 13 -7.48 16.26 -14.21
CA ALA A 13 -8.37 15.39 -13.45
C ALA A 13 -9.52 16.25 -12.88
N LYS A 14 -10.60 15.64 -12.34
CA LYS A 14 -11.42 16.23 -11.25
C LYS A 14 -12.03 15.14 -10.34
N ALA A 15 -11.30 14.79 -9.28
CA ALA A 15 -11.80 14.23 -8.01
C ALA A 15 -10.69 14.42 -6.95
N ALA A 16 -11.04 14.69 -5.69
CA ALA A 16 -10.12 15.18 -4.65
C ALA A 16 -9.22 14.07 -4.06
N ALA A 17 -8.18 13.65 -4.80
CA ALA A 17 -7.17 12.67 -4.39
C ALA A 17 -6.13 13.19 -3.36
N THR A 18 -6.40 14.36 -2.80
CA THR A 18 -5.56 15.07 -1.84
C THR A 18 -6.40 16.14 -1.16
N ASN A 19 -6.06 16.53 0.07
CA ASN A 19 -6.56 17.76 0.68
C ASN A 19 -5.71 19.00 0.33
N LEU A 20 -4.72 18.84 -0.55
CA LEU A 20 -3.92 19.92 -1.11
C LEU A 20 -4.62 20.56 -2.31
N PRO A 21 -4.35 21.84 -2.62
CA PRO A 21 -4.93 22.52 -3.78
C PRO A 21 -4.64 21.84 -5.13
N ALA A 22 -3.46 21.24 -5.26
CA ALA A 22 -3.05 20.43 -6.39
C ALA A 22 -1.97 19.43 -5.95
N LEU A 23 -1.98 18.25 -6.57
CA LEU A 23 -0.93 17.25 -6.39
C LEU A 23 0.31 17.65 -7.20
N PRO A 24 1.53 17.61 -6.63
CA PRO A 24 2.73 17.92 -7.40
C PRO A 24 3.02 16.81 -8.41
N ASP A 25 3.65 17.15 -9.54
CA ASP A 25 4.05 16.17 -10.55
C ASP A 25 5.15 15.22 -10.04
N ARG A 26 6.00 15.72 -9.14
CA ARG A 26 7.15 15.03 -8.54
C ARG A 26 7.20 15.35 -7.05
N PHE A 27 7.47 14.34 -6.23
CA PHE A 27 7.67 14.46 -4.80
C PHE A 27 9.09 13.96 -4.46
N PRO A 28 9.98 14.81 -3.92
CA PRO A 28 11.33 14.40 -3.53
C PRO A 28 11.29 13.51 -2.29
N ILE A 29 12.00 12.40 -2.30
CA ILE A 29 12.05 11.43 -1.20
C ILE A 29 13.32 10.58 -1.30
N ALA A 30 14.02 10.38 -0.18
CA ALA A 30 15.24 9.55 -0.08
C ALA A 30 16.28 9.79 -1.20
N GLY A 31 16.55 11.05 -1.55
CA GLY A 31 17.49 11.42 -2.62
C GLY A 31 17.02 11.09 -4.04
N THR A 32 15.77 10.68 -4.22
CA THR A 32 15.11 10.44 -5.51
C THR A 32 13.78 11.20 -5.58
N GLU A 33 12.93 10.85 -6.53
CA GLU A 33 11.62 11.45 -6.74
C GLU A 33 10.59 10.38 -7.11
N VAL A 34 9.37 10.54 -6.62
CA VAL A 34 8.22 9.73 -7.06
C VAL A 34 7.14 10.60 -7.66
N ARG A 35 6.32 10.02 -8.54
CA ARG A 35 5.07 10.65 -8.97
C ARG A 35 3.97 10.29 -7.97
N PRO A 36 3.52 11.21 -7.12
CA PRO A 36 2.47 10.90 -6.18
C PRO A 36 1.15 10.62 -6.93
N LEU A 37 0.38 9.68 -6.41
CA LEU A 37 -1.00 9.40 -6.80
C LEU A 37 -1.98 9.93 -5.75
N GLN A 38 -1.58 9.91 -4.48
CA GLN A 38 -2.24 10.55 -3.35
C GLN A 38 -1.20 11.20 -2.44
N LEU A 39 -1.54 12.35 -1.84
CA LEU A 39 -0.69 13.05 -0.88
C LEU A 39 -1.59 13.80 0.11
N TYR A 40 -1.46 13.56 1.42
CA TYR A 40 -2.31 14.21 2.41
C TYR A 40 -1.53 14.72 3.61
N THR A 41 -2.05 15.77 4.23
CA THR A 41 -1.72 16.16 5.61
C THR A 41 -2.96 15.93 6.48
N VAL A 42 -2.82 15.18 7.56
CA VAL A 42 -3.90 14.70 8.43
C VAL A 42 -3.59 15.13 9.85
N ALA A 43 -4.16 16.27 10.28
CA ALA A 43 -3.87 16.89 11.57
C ALA A 43 -4.06 15.95 12.79
N LYS A 44 -5.01 15.01 12.71
CA LYS A 44 -5.24 14.00 13.77
C LYS A 44 -4.13 12.94 13.89
N ARG A 45 -3.32 12.77 12.83
CA ARG A 45 -2.21 11.80 12.79
C ARG A 45 -0.84 12.47 12.82
N HIS A 46 -0.73 13.73 12.41
CA HIS A 46 0.52 14.47 12.43
C HIS A 46 1.03 14.67 13.87
N PRO A 47 2.34 14.52 14.16
CA PRO A 47 2.86 14.79 15.50
C PRO A 47 2.67 16.25 15.90
N LYS A 48 2.49 16.50 17.21
CA LYS A 48 2.33 17.86 17.75
C LYS A 48 3.68 18.46 18.12
N GLY A 49 3.80 19.77 17.91
CA GLY A 49 5.02 20.52 18.24
C GLY A 49 6.14 20.33 17.23
N PRO A 50 7.25 21.06 17.40
CA PRO A 50 8.37 20.99 16.47
C PRO A 50 9.13 19.66 16.60
N GLY A 51 9.51 19.08 15.47
CA GLY A 51 10.40 17.91 15.41
C GLY A 51 10.86 17.61 13.98
N PRO A 52 11.57 16.49 13.76
CA PRO A 52 12.04 16.08 12.44
C PRO A 52 10.93 15.93 11.40
N TRP A 53 9.70 15.65 11.83
CA TRP A 53 8.49 15.56 11.00
C TRP A 53 7.99 16.90 10.44
N ASN A 54 8.56 18.04 10.84
CA ASN A 54 8.16 19.37 10.38
C ASN A 54 8.44 19.54 8.87
N GLY A 55 7.49 19.16 8.02
CA GLY A 55 7.64 19.21 6.56
C GLY A 55 7.27 17.91 5.86
N GLU A 56 7.05 16.85 6.64
CA GLU A 56 6.55 15.59 6.11
C GLU A 56 5.03 15.63 5.92
N PRO A 57 4.49 14.95 4.89
CA PRO A 57 3.06 14.67 4.80
C PRO A 57 2.64 13.63 5.85
N ASP A 58 1.38 13.19 5.78
CA ASP A 58 0.82 12.12 6.61
C ASP A 58 0.35 10.92 5.78
N LYS A 59 0.25 11.08 4.46
CA LYS A 59 0.05 9.99 3.51
C LYS A 59 0.71 10.33 2.19
N LEU A 60 1.41 9.36 1.58
CA LEU A 60 1.93 9.41 0.22
C LEU A 60 1.66 8.05 -0.43
N ALA A 61 0.93 8.02 -1.55
CA ALA A 61 0.75 6.81 -2.35
C ALA A 61 1.36 6.99 -3.73
N TRP A 62 2.02 5.97 -4.27
CA TRP A 62 2.62 5.95 -5.59
C TRP A 62 2.65 4.52 -6.14
N LYS A 63 2.97 4.39 -7.43
CA LYS A 63 3.32 3.09 -8.02
C LYS A 63 4.84 3.02 -8.11
N ASP A 64 5.46 2.02 -7.48
CA ASP A 64 6.89 1.83 -7.58
C ASP A 64 7.26 1.42 -9.01
N ALA A 65 8.19 2.16 -9.62
CA ALA A 65 8.54 1.98 -11.02
C ALA A 65 9.34 0.69 -11.28
N ALA A 66 10.07 0.19 -10.28
CA ALA A 66 10.93 -0.98 -10.43
C ALA A 66 10.14 -2.30 -10.30
N SER A 67 9.25 -2.39 -9.30
CA SER A 67 8.41 -3.56 -9.05
C SER A 67 7.07 -3.52 -9.80
N GLY A 68 6.57 -2.32 -10.14
CA GLY A 68 5.23 -2.11 -10.67
C GLY A 68 4.11 -2.17 -9.61
N LEU A 69 4.45 -2.43 -8.34
CA LEU A 69 3.50 -2.57 -7.25
C LEU A 69 3.05 -1.20 -6.71
N ASP A 70 1.85 -1.17 -6.14
CA ASP A 70 1.32 0.03 -5.50
C ASP A 70 1.86 0.12 -4.07
N CYS A 71 2.35 1.31 -3.69
CA CYS A 71 2.99 1.57 -2.42
C CYS A 71 2.31 2.73 -1.70
N ILE A 72 2.26 2.65 -0.37
CA ILE A 72 1.72 3.70 0.50
C ILE A 72 2.67 3.89 1.68
N LEU A 73 3.05 5.13 1.94
CA LEU A 73 3.49 5.58 3.26
C LEU A 73 2.29 6.24 3.93
N LEU A 74 1.96 5.80 5.14
CA LEU A 74 0.84 6.33 5.90
C LEU A 74 1.23 6.52 7.36
N ARG A 75 0.94 7.70 7.90
CA ARG A 75 1.14 7.99 9.31
C ARG A 75 0.11 7.25 10.15
N GLN A 76 0.58 6.53 11.15
CA GLN A 76 -0.23 5.66 12.03
C GLN A 76 -0.88 6.47 13.16
N PRO A 77 -1.85 5.91 13.93
CA PRO A 77 -2.52 6.64 15.00
C PRO A 77 -1.58 7.16 16.11
N ASN A 78 -0.44 6.49 16.34
CA ASN A 78 0.64 6.89 17.26
C ASN A 78 1.67 7.84 16.62
N SER A 79 1.41 8.29 15.38
CA SER A 79 2.20 9.22 14.57
C SER A 79 3.55 8.75 14.04
N VAL A 80 3.84 7.46 14.13
CA VAL A 80 4.95 6.86 13.38
C VAL A 80 4.54 6.65 11.92
N TRP A 81 5.53 6.43 11.05
CA TRP A 81 5.26 6.03 9.68
C TRP A 81 4.99 4.52 9.59
N GLY A 82 4.05 4.14 8.72
CA GLY A 82 3.90 2.78 8.23
C GLY A 82 4.17 2.73 6.72
N ALA A 83 4.78 1.64 6.27
CA ALA A 83 5.03 1.35 4.87
C ALA A 83 4.17 0.16 4.43
N PHE A 84 3.48 0.30 3.30
CA PHE A 84 2.53 -0.70 2.80
C PHE A 84 2.73 -0.92 1.30
N VAL A 85 2.65 -2.17 0.87
CA VAL A 85 2.77 -2.59 -0.53
C VAL A 85 1.63 -3.54 -0.88
N GLY A 86 0.90 -3.18 -1.94
CA GLY A 86 -0.23 -3.95 -2.45
C GLY A 86 0.20 -4.96 -3.51
N VAL A 87 -0.30 -6.18 -3.39
CA VAL A 87 -0.18 -7.23 -4.40
C VAL A 87 -1.54 -7.61 -4.95
N SER A 88 -1.57 -8.04 -6.22
CA SER A 88 -2.81 -8.43 -6.90
C SER A 88 -3.27 -9.84 -6.47
N PRO A 89 -4.53 -10.23 -6.77
CA PRO A 89 -5.03 -11.59 -6.55
C PRO A 89 -4.22 -12.71 -7.22
N SER A 90 -3.42 -12.42 -8.24
CA SER A 90 -2.54 -13.43 -8.86
C SER A 90 -1.23 -13.64 -8.12
N HIS A 91 -0.92 -12.82 -7.11
CA HIS A 91 0.32 -12.92 -6.36
C HIS A 91 0.32 -14.18 -5.45
N PRO A 92 1.41 -14.95 -5.37
CA PRO A 92 1.46 -16.19 -4.57
C PRO A 92 1.16 -16.05 -3.08
N LEU A 93 1.35 -14.84 -2.54
CA LEU A 93 1.06 -14.52 -1.14
C LEU A 93 -0.27 -13.79 -0.94
N TRP A 94 -1.08 -13.60 -1.98
CA TRP A 94 -2.39 -12.97 -1.79
C TRP A 94 -3.23 -13.78 -0.79
N GLY A 95 -3.83 -13.09 0.20
CA GLY A 95 -4.64 -13.72 1.25
C GLY A 95 -3.85 -14.29 2.44
N PHE A 96 -2.52 -14.18 2.44
CA PHE A 96 -1.72 -14.63 3.58
C PHE A 96 -1.71 -13.57 4.68
N GLU A 97 -2.28 -13.90 5.84
CA GLU A 97 -2.13 -13.13 7.08
C GLU A 97 -0.68 -13.17 7.59
N CYS A 98 -0.30 -12.24 8.47
CA CYS A 98 1.09 -12.04 8.90
C CYS A 98 1.75 -13.32 9.46
N ASP A 99 1.01 -14.11 10.25
CA ASP A 99 1.49 -15.34 10.87
C ASP A 99 1.50 -16.55 9.92
N ALA A 100 0.78 -16.45 8.80
CA ALA A 100 0.72 -17.46 7.76
C ALA A 100 1.85 -17.31 6.72
N ILE A 101 2.54 -16.17 6.70
CA ILE A 101 3.67 -15.93 5.78
C ILE A 101 4.77 -16.97 6.07
N PRO A 102 5.15 -17.81 5.09
CA PRO A 102 6.20 -18.81 5.31
C PRO A 102 7.53 -18.15 5.70
N SER A 103 8.07 -18.52 6.85
CA SER A 103 9.34 -17.98 7.36
C SER A 103 10.54 -18.23 6.43
N SER A 104 10.45 -19.23 5.55
CA SER A 104 11.45 -19.51 4.51
C SER A 104 11.57 -18.42 3.43
N LEU A 105 10.60 -17.50 3.34
CA LEU A 105 10.64 -16.39 2.40
C LEU A 105 11.45 -15.19 2.91
N ASP A 106 11.78 -15.14 4.21
CA ASP A 106 12.58 -14.08 4.85
C ASP A 106 12.14 -12.67 4.41
N LEU A 107 10.82 -12.40 4.42
CA LEU A 107 10.28 -11.09 4.10
C LEU A 107 10.70 -10.07 5.16
N LYS A 108 11.36 -8.99 4.73
CA LYS A 108 11.90 -7.95 5.62
C LYS A 108 11.12 -6.67 5.46
N GLY A 109 10.53 -6.22 6.57
CA GLY A 109 10.07 -4.85 6.74
C GLY A 109 11.03 -4.07 7.64
N HIS A 110 10.50 -3.05 8.29
CA HIS A 110 11.13 -2.46 9.47
C HIS A 110 10.87 -3.39 10.67
N GLY A 111 11.69 -4.43 10.78
CA GLY A 111 11.40 -5.59 11.63
C GLY A 111 10.52 -6.60 10.89
N GLU A 112 9.52 -7.13 11.59
CA GLU A 112 8.55 -8.09 11.03
C GLU A 112 7.46 -7.39 10.21
N ILE A 113 6.83 -8.14 9.31
CA ILE A 113 5.57 -7.74 8.68
C ILE A 113 4.47 -7.86 9.74
N ASP A 114 3.82 -6.74 10.05
CA ASP A 114 2.78 -6.65 11.08
C ASP A 114 1.41 -6.27 10.50
N TYR A 115 1.34 -6.07 9.19
CA TYR A 115 0.11 -5.77 8.47
C TYR A 115 0.01 -6.65 7.23
N ALA A 116 -1.13 -7.34 7.07
CA ALA A 116 -1.45 -8.19 5.93
C ALA A 116 -2.96 -8.30 5.79
N GLU A 117 -3.59 -7.40 5.04
CA GLU A 117 -5.05 -7.31 4.94
C GLU A 117 -5.51 -6.86 3.54
N THR A 118 -6.81 -6.98 3.28
CA THR A 118 -7.45 -6.40 2.09
C THR A 118 -7.51 -4.87 2.17
N CYS A 119 -7.99 -4.24 1.10
CA CYS A 119 -8.20 -2.80 1.05
C CYS A 119 -9.17 -2.32 2.15
N ALA A 120 -8.80 -1.27 2.88
CA ALA A 120 -9.62 -0.65 3.92
C ALA A 120 -10.73 0.26 3.34
N LEU A 121 -11.61 -0.29 2.50
CA LEU A 121 -12.56 0.45 1.63
C LEU A 121 -13.43 1.48 2.36
N TYR A 122 -13.76 1.23 3.63
CA TYR A 122 -14.65 2.06 4.43
C TYR A 122 -13.95 3.17 5.23
N GLU A 123 -12.62 3.19 5.27
CA GLU A 123 -11.84 4.23 5.96
C GLU A 123 -11.78 5.53 5.16
N PRO A 124 -11.64 6.71 5.76
CA PRO A 124 -11.42 7.96 5.02
C PRO A 124 -10.21 7.90 4.09
N GLU A 125 -10.29 8.50 2.90
CA GLU A 125 -9.24 8.39 1.87
C GLU A 125 -7.86 8.85 2.38
N GLU A 126 -7.82 9.88 3.23
CA GLU A 126 -6.57 10.39 3.80
C GLU A 126 -5.88 9.41 4.77
N THR A 127 -6.58 8.40 5.27
CA THR A 127 -6.05 7.38 6.20
C THR A 127 -6.23 5.93 5.73
N ARG A 128 -6.79 5.73 4.54
CA ARG A 128 -7.09 4.42 3.97
C ARG A 128 -5.84 3.77 3.37
N ILE A 129 -5.67 2.46 3.59
CA ILE A 129 -4.76 1.60 2.83
C ILE A 129 -5.56 0.95 1.70
N CYS A 130 -5.42 1.46 0.48
CA CYS A 130 -6.11 1.00 -0.74
C CYS A 130 -5.45 1.64 -1.96
N HIS A 131 -5.73 1.11 -3.16
CA HIS A 131 -5.27 1.71 -4.41
C HIS A 131 -5.75 3.15 -4.58
N ALA A 132 -4.87 4.01 -5.09
CA ALA A 132 -5.23 5.36 -5.49
C ALA A 132 -6.17 5.40 -6.71
N GLU A 133 -6.18 4.36 -7.56
CA GLU A 133 -6.91 4.34 -8.83
C GLU A 133 -8.25 3.56 -8.80
N ALA A 134 -8.44 2.65 -7.83
CA ALA A 134 -9.64 1.79 -7.76
C ALA A 134 -10.95 2.58 -7.60
N HIS A 135 -10.90 3.81 -7.07
CA HIS A 135 -12.09 4.67 -6.96
C HIS A 135 -12.41 5.49 -8.22
N ARG A 136 -11.58 5.44 -9.28
CA ARG A 136 -11.86 6.17 -10.54
C ARG A 136 -12.86 5.46 -11.45
N GLN A 137 -13.05 4.15 -11.28
CA GLN A 137 -13.85 3.37 -12.23
C GLN A 137 -15.27 3.05 -11.75
N ASN A 138 -15.56 3.11 -10.45
CA ASN A 138 -16.84 2.59 -9.95
C ASN A 138 -17.57 3.58 -9.03
N GLY A 139 -18.25 4.55 -9.63
CA GLY A 139 -19.40 5.21 -9.03
C GLY A 139 -20.65 4.31 -8.94
N ALA A 140 -20.51 3.01 -9.17
CA ALA A 140 -21.63 2.06 -9.29
C ALA A 140 -21.29 0.60 -8.91
N HIS A 141 -20.15 0.32 -8.25
CA HIS A 141 -19.91 -1.03 -7.73
C HIS A 141 -20.38 -1.09 -6.28
N VAL A 142 -21.67 -1.32 -6.13
CA VAL A 142 -22.17 -2.04 -4.95
C VAL A 142 -21.61 -3.45 -5.11
N PRO A 143 -20.81 -3.98 -4.16
CA PRO A 143 -20.38 -5.36 -4.21
C PRO A 143 -21.65 -6.21 -4.17
N ASN A 144 -22.05 -6.71 -5.33
CA ASN A 144 -23.08 -7.71 -5.43
C ASN A 144 -22.32 -9.02 -5.60
N ASP A 145 -22.43 -9.88 -4.61
CA ASP A 145 -21.83 -11.20 -4.46
C ASP A 145 -20.48 -11.25 -3.71
N GLU A 146 -20.42 -12.18 -2.76
CA GLU A 146 -19.31 -12.50 -1.84
C GLU A 146 -18.02 -12.99 -2.56
N HIS A 147 -17.89 -12.81 -3.88
CA HIS A 147 -16.85 -13.42 -4.71
C HIS A 147 -16.23 -12.49 -5.77
N ASP A 148 -16.58 -11.20 -5.84
CA ASP A 148 -15.96 -10.27 -6.80
C ASP A 148 -14.69 -9.60 -6.22
N HIS A 149 -13.59 -10.35 -6.16
CA HIS A 149 -12.28 -9.85 -5.72
C HIS A 149 -11.49 -9.11 -6.82
N THR A 150 -12.12 -8.77 -7.95
CA THR A 150 -11.43 -8.29 -9.15
C THR A 150 -10.80 -6.89 -9.01
N GLY A 151 -11.01 -6.21 -7.88
CA GLY A 151 -10.37 -4.95 -7.50
C GLY A 151 -9.62 -4.96 -6.16
N GLU A 152 -9.45 -6.12 -5.53
CA GLU A 152 -8.92 -6.23 -4.17
C GLU A 152 -7.41 -6.55 -4.16
N ALA A 153 -6.59 -5.56 -3.81
CA ALA A 153 -5.21 -5.85 -3.44
C ALA A 153 -5.16 -6.38 -2.02
N TRP A 154 -4.22 -7.29 -1.81
CA TRP A 154 -3.74 -7.68 -0.50
C TRP A 154 -2.53 -6.82 -0.15
N TRP A 155 -2.58 -6.12 0.97
CA TRP A 155 -1.58 -5.15 1.38
C TRP A 155 -0.71 -5.71 2.50
N PHE A 156 0.60 -5.76 2.26
CA PHE A 156 1.59 -6.10 3.28
C PHE A 156 2.26 -4.84 3.82
N GLY A 157 2.58 -4.81 5.11
CA GLY A 157 3.26 -3.65 5.68
C GLY A 157 3.86 -3.85 7.06
N CYS A 158 4.49 -2.76 7.52
CA CYS A 158 5.11 -2.64 8.84
C CYS A 158 5.07 -1.19 9.35
N SER A 159 5.04 -1.01 10.66
CA SER A 159 5.14 0.31 11.32
C SER A 159 6.51 0.58 11.95
N ALA A 160 6.89 1.86 12.02
CA ALA A 160 8.09 2.36 12.69
C ALA A 160 7.89 2.59 14.20
N ASP A 161 7.40 1.59 14.91
CA ASP A 161 7.22 1.57 16.36
C ASP A 161 7.89 0.35 17.02
N LYS A 162 9.06 -0.04 16.48
CA LYS A 162 9.85 -1.17 16.95
C LYS A 162 10.77 -0.77 18.11
N PRO A 163 11.38 -1.75 18.81
CA PRO A 163 12.38 -1.45 19.83
C PRO A 163 13.51 -0.57 19.29
N GLY A 164 13.70 0.60 19.92
CA GLY A 164 14.68 1.60 19.50
C GLY A 164 14.11 2.77 18.68
N ASP A 165 12.84 2.71 18.28
CA ASP A 165 12.21 3.82 17.56
C ASP A 165 11.61 4.87 18.50
N TYR A 166 11.70 6.11 18.07
CA TYR A 166 11.04 7.24 18.69
C TYR A 166 9.58 7.34 18.22
N VAL A 167 8.64 7.20 19.16
CA VAL A 167 7.19 7.26 18.91
C VAL A 167 6.62 8.59 19.42
N PRO A 168 6.20 9.53 18.55
CA PRO A 168 5.85 10.89 18.98
C PRO A 168 4.67 11.00 19.96
N HIS A 169 3.67 10.14 19.86
CA HIS A 169 2.50 10.13 20.76
C HIS A 169 2.60 9.15 21.94
N SER A 170 3.76 8.54 22.19
CA SER A 170 3.91 7.65 23.35
C SER A 170 4.18 8.46 24.61
N PRO A 171 3.33 8.39 25.66
CA PRO A 171 3.62 9.02 26.95
C PRO A 171 4.73 8.22 27.66
N LYS A 172 5.99 8.46 27.29
CA LYS A 172 7.12 7.78 27.92
C LYS A 172 7.62 8.57 29.15
N PRO A 173 7.90 7.90 30.28
CA PRO A 173 8.55 8.52 31.43
C PRO A 173 9.94 9.04 31.03
N ILE A 174 10.39 10.12 31.70
CA ILE A 174 11.58 10.91 31.31
C ILE A 174 12.82 10.05 31.06
N LEU A 175 13.04 8.98 31.83
CA LEU A 175 14.19 8.08 31.70
C LEU A 175 14.22 7.27 30.39
N ALA A 176 13.08 6.97 29.78
CA ALA A 176 13.03 6.28 28.49
C ALA A 176 13.41 7.20 27.31
N ARG A 177 13.36 8.53 27.49
CA ARG A 177 13.78 9.51 26.46
C ARG A 177 15.30 9.59 26.33
N GLU A 178 16.05 9.10 27.33
CA GLU A 178 17.52 9.11 27.35
C GLU A 178 18.15 7.92 26.60
N HIS A 179 17.35 6.99 26.09
CA HIS A 179 17.81 5.74 25.46
C HIS A 179 18.26 5.85 23.99
N GLY A 180 18.42 7.05 23.43
CA GLY A 180 18.92 7.23 22.05
C GLY A 180 17.95 6.73 20.97
N GLU A 181 16.64 6.79 21.25
CA GLU A 181 15.60 6.41 20.30
C GLU A 181 15.69 7.24 19.01
N THR A 182 15.50 6.59 17.86
CA THR A 182 15.60 7.24 16.54
C THR A 182 14.23 7.40 15.92
N TYR A 183 13.89 8.61 15.50
CA TYR A 183 12.70 8.83 14.68
C TYR A 183 12.97 8.28 13.27
N ARG A 184 12.13 7.35 12.81
CA ARG A 184 12.15 6.88 11.43
C ARG A 184 11.32 7.84 10.58
N ASP A 185 12.02 8.65 9.81
CA ASP A 185 11.43 9.63 8.91
C ASP A 185 10.80 8.99 7.67
N ILE A 186 10.18 9.83 6.84
CA ILE A 186 9.54 9.40 5.60
C ILE A 186 10.54 8.78 4.61
N ASP A 187 11.77 9.26 4.57
CA ASP A 187 12.82 8.78 3.67
C ASP A 187 13.25 7.35 4.03
N TYR A 188 13.46 7.09 5.32
CA TYR A 188 13.76 5.75 5.82
C TYR A 188 12.62 4.77 5.51
N MET A 189 11.37 5.16 5.77
CA MET A 189 10.24 4.26 5.53
C MET A 189 9.93 4.08 4.04
N TYR A 190 10.31 5.04 3.19
CA TYR A 190 10.32 4.84 1.75
C TYR A 190 11.26 3.70 1.34
N GLU A 191 12.51 3.68 1.85
CA GLU A 191 13.45 2.61 1.55
C GLU A 191 12.92 1.24 1.99
N VAL A 192 12.26 1.19 3.15
CA VAL A 192 11.57 -0.02 3.64
C VAL A 192 10.47 -0.46 2.66
N ALA A 193 9.62 0.46 2.19
CA ALA A 193 8.57 0.15 1.23
C ALA A 193 9.13 -0.39 -0.09
N ILE A 194 10.20 0.21 -0.61
CA ILE A 194 10.85 -0.20 -1.86
C ILE A 194 11.47 -1.59 -1.73
N GLU A 195 12.13 -1.87 -0.60
CA GLU A 195 12.74 -3.18 -0.36
C GLU A 195 11.67 -4.28 -0.21
N LEU A 196 10.57 -4.00 0.49
CA LEU A 196 9.43 -4.92 0.58
C LEU A 196 8.81 -5.17 -0.81
N ALA A 197 8.59 -4.12 -1.61
CA ALA A 197 8.06 -4.25 -2.97
C ALA A 197 8.97 -5.07 -3.87
N ARG A 198 10.30 -4.88 -3.76
CA ARG A 198 11.30 -5.67 -4.48
C ARG A 198 11.20 -7.16 -4.13
N GLN A 199 11.03 -7.50 -2.85
CA GLN A 199 10.91 -8.89 -2.39
C GLN A 199 9.63 -9.55 -2.89
N LEU A 200 8.48 -8.87 -2.77
CA LEU A 200 7.19 -9.36 -3.26
C LEU A 200 7.22 -9.60 -4.77
N ALA A 201 7.69 -8.61 -5.55
CA ALA A 201 7.83 -8.78 -7.00
C ALA A 201 8.83 -9.88 -7.40
N ALA A 202 9.81 -10.20 -6.56
CA ALA A 202 10.71 -11.33 -6.80
C ALA A 202 10.01 -12.69 -6.56
N ILE A 203 9.11 -12.77 -5.58
CA ILE A 203 8.29 -13.97 -5.32
C ILE A 203 7.34 -14.20 -6.48
N GLU A 204 6.63 -13.17 -6.94
CA GLU A 204 5.73 -13.26 -8.09
C GLU A 204 6.45 -13.80 -9.35
N ARG A 205 7.66 -13.30 -9.63
CA ARG A 205 8.46 -13.75 -10.78
C ARG A 205 8.98 -15.18 -10.66
N ARG A 206 9.19 -15.68 -9.44
CA ARG A 206 9.68 -17.06 -9.19
C ARG A 206 8.59 -18.12 -9.28
N THR A 207 7.33 -17.70 -9.22
CA THR A 207 6.17 -18.58 -9.35
C THR A 207 5.44 -18.23 -10.65
N PRO A 208 5.86 -18.76 -11.82
CA PRO A 208 5.14 -18.53 -13.05
C PRO A 208 3.70 -19.00 -12.89
N GLN A 209 2.76 -18.20 -13.41
CA GLN A 209 1.31 -18.41 -13.40
C GLN A 209 0.86 -19.81 -13.89
N SER A 210 1.73 -20.51 -14.62
CA SER A 210 1.56 -21.89 -15.07
C SER A 210 1.74 -22.97 -13.99
N ALA A 211 2.24 -22.65 -12.78
CA ALA A 211 2.35 -23.59 -11.66
C ALA A 211 1.10 -23.63 -10.76
N LEU A 212 0.18 -22.67 -10.92
CA LEU A 212 -1.12 -22.61 -10.23
C LEU A 212 -2.24 -22.96 -11.21
N GLY A 213 -2.09 -24.10 -11.88
CA GLY A 213 -3.15 -24.70 -12.67
C GLY A 213 -4.41 -24.82 -11.82
N HIS A 214 -5.41 -24.01 -12.18
CA HIS A 214 -6.76 -24.10 -11.66
C HIS A 214 -7.31 -25.47 -12.12
N ASP A 215 -7.27 -26.48 -11.25
CA ASP A 215 -8.14 -27.63 -11.40
C ASP A 215 -9.56 -27.14 -11.08
N PRO A 216 -10.50 -27.09 -12.05
CA PRO A 216 -11.89 -26.83 -11.72
C PRO A 216 -12.41 -28.05 -10.96
N VAL A 217 -12.43 -27.95 -9.63
CA VAL A 217 -13.20 -28.85 -8.76
C VAL A 217 -14.67 -28.61 -9.09
N GLY A 218 -15.19 -29.41 -10.03
CA GLY A 218 -16.57 -29.23 -10.51
C GLY A 218 -17.02 -30.22 -11.59
N ALA A 219 -16.42 -31.41 -11.69
CA ALA A 219 -17.01 -32.47 -12.49
C ALA A 219 -18.19 -33.10 -11.71
N SER A 220 -19.41 -32.67 -12.06
CA SER A 220 -20.63 -33.34 -11.63
C SER A 220 -20.61 -34.82 -12.07
N PRO A 221 -21.04 -35.78 -11.23
CA PRO A 221 -21.11 -37.17 -11.65
C PRO A 221 -22.21 -37.34 -12.71
N ALA A 222 -21.83 -37.92 -13.84
CA ALA A 222 -22.73 -38.26 -14.94
C ALA A 222 -23.83 -39.22 -14.46
N ARG A 223 -25.09 -38.87 -14.75
CA ARG A 223 -26.26 -39.73 -14.53
C ARG A 223 -26.14 -40.97 -15.40
N LEU A 224 -26.05 -42.14 -14.77
CA LEU A 224 -26.10 -43.44 -15.45
C LEU A 224 -27.55 -43.71 -15.89
N GLY A 225 -27.87 -43.46 -17.16
CA GLY A 225 -29.07 -43.97 -17.81
C GLY A 225 -28.95 -45.48 -18.01
N LYS A 226 -29.92 -46.25 -17.52
CA LYS A 226 -30.08 -47.67 -17.82
C LYS A 226 -31.00 -47.83 -19.03
N SER A 227 -30.54 -48.63 -19.99
CA SER A 227 -31.32 -49.20 -21.10
C SER A 227 -32.41 -50.14 -20.61
#